data_AF-A0A355XRQ8-F1
#
_entry.id   AF-A0A355XRQ8-F1
#
_cell.length_a   1.000
_cell.length_b   1.000
_cell.length_c   1.000
_cell.angle_alpha   90.00
_cell.angle_beta   90.00
_cell.angle_gamma   90.00
#
_symmetry.space_group_name_H-M   'P 1'
#
loop_
_entity.id
_entity.type
_entity.pdbx_description
1 polymer ?
#
loop_
_entity_poly.entity_id
_entity_poly.type
_entity_poly.pdbx_seq_one_letter_code
_entity_poly.pdbx_strand_id
1 'polypeptide(L)'
;CNSDFGVLPLFHMTSEGALNIQVNFLRSKGVPKQVLLDVVRKLESNFLRDYDEVMYDVDTFEPINELFFTSSQVDKFLNTMEGCCYRLRQ
;
A
#
# COMPACT_ATOMS: atom_id res chain seq x y z
N CYS A 1 1.57 -28.94 4.82
CA CYS A 1 2.54 -28.14 4.05
C CYS A 1 1.81 -27.59 2.83
N ASN A 2 1.69 -26.26 2.73
CA ASN A 2 1.51 -25.45 1.51
C ASN A 2 0.89 -24.10 1.88
N SER A 3 1.72 -23.16 2.28
CA SER A 3 1.44 -21.75 2.01
C SER A 3 2.77 -21.01 1.99
N ASP A 4 3.59 -21.34 0.99
CA ASP A 4 4.65 -20.44 0.54
C ASP A 4 3.94 -19.22 -0.04
N PHE A 5 3.54 -18.30 0.84
CA PHE A 5 3.06 -16.99 0.42
C PHE A 5 4.25 -16.31 -0.24
N GLY A 6 4.22 -16.25 -1.58
CA GLY A 6 5.18 -15.49 -2.36
C GLY A 6 5.27 -14.04 -1.86
N VAL A 7 6.31 -13.33 -2.29
CA VAL A 7 6.52 -11.93 -1.90
C VAL A 7 5.24 -11.11 -2.15
N LEU A 8 4.74 -10.46 -1.10
CA LEU A 8 3.61 -9.53 -1.16
C LEU A 8 4.16 -8.10 -1.25
N PRO A 9 4.43 -7.57 -2.46
CA PRO A 9 4.83 -6.17 -2.60
C PRO A 9 3.72 -5.27 -2.06
N LEU A 10 4.07 -4.28 -1.23
CA LEU A 10 3.14 -3.24 -0.78
C LEU A 10 3.08 -2.07 -1.75
N PHE A 11 4.21 -1.78 -2.39
CA PHE A 11 4.32 -0.77 -3.42
C PHE A 11 5.47 -1.09 -4.38
N HIS A 12 5.44 -0.48 -5.55
CA HIS A 12 6.53 -0.43 -6.51
C HIS A 12 6.95 1.02 -6.74
N MET A 13 8.23 1.24 -6.99
CA MET A 13 8.76 2.55 -7.36
C MET A 13 9.58 2.42 -8.64
N THR A 14 9.38 3.34 -9.58
CA THR A 14 10.17 3.40 -10.82
C THR A 14 11.36 4.35 -10.66
N SER A 15 12.40 4.17 -11.49
CA SER A 15 13.52 5.11 -11.56
C SER A 15 13.12 6.52 -12.02
N GLU A 16 11.96 6.65 -12.65
CA GLU A 16 11.37 7.92 -13.09
C GLU A 16 10.59 8.65 -11.98
N GLY A 17 10.53 8.07 -10.77
CA GLY A 17 9.89 8.71 -9.64
C GLY A 17 8.37 8.52 -9.59
N ALA A 18 7.84 7.42 -10.14
CA ALA A 18 6.45 7.03 -9.99
C ALA A 18 6.30 5.93 -8.93
N LEU A 19 5.28 6.05 -8.07
CA LEU A 19 4.93 5.10 -7.03
C LEU A 19 3.63 4.39 -7.39
N ASN A 20 3.56 3.08 -7.18
CA ASN A 20 2.33 2.31 -7.33
C ASN A 20 2.07 1.52 -6.05
N ILE A 21 0.94 1.77 -5.39
CA ILE A 21 0.55 1.08 -4.16
C ILE A 21 -0.30 -0.15 -4.54
N GLN A 22 0.11 -1.31 -4.04
CA GLN A 22 -0.37 -2.62 -4.51
C GLN A 22 -1.62 -3.10 -3.74
N VAL A 23 -2.63 -2.24 -3.55
CA VAL A 23 -3.82 -2.57 -2.75
C VAL A 23 -4.67 -3.65 -3.43
N ASN A 24 -4.91 -3.52 -4.75
CA ASN A 24 -5.69 -4.46 -5.53
C ASN A 24 -4.95 -5.78 -5.73
N PHE A 25 -3.63 -5.75 -5.84
CA PHE A 25 -2.82 -6.96 -5.76
C PHE A 25 -3.07 -7.70 -4.44
N LEU A 26 -3.00 -7.01 -3.29
CA LEU A 26 -3.27 -7.63 -1.98
C LEU A 26 -4.70 -8.19 -1.87
N ARG A 27 -5.70 -7.48 -2.40
CA ARG A 27 -7.08 -7.99 -2.53
C ARG A 27 -7.13 -9.31 -3.29
N SER A 28 -6.47 -9.37 -4.45
CA SER A 28 -6.46 -10.56 -5.31
C SER A 28 -5.78 -11.78 -4.68
N LYS A 29 -4.86 -11.56 -3.72
CA LYS A 29 -4.11 -12.62 -3.03
C LYS A 29 -4.86 -13.26 -1.86
N GLY A 30 -6.10 -12.86 -1.60
CA GLY A 30 -6.91 -13.45 -0.54
C GLY A 30 -6.40 -13.11 0.87
N VAL A 31 -5.74 -11.95 1.03
CA VAL A 31 -5.38 -11.41 2.34
C VAL A 31 -6.64 -11.31 3.21
N PRO A 32 -6.61 -11.73 4.49
CA PRO A 32 -7.78 -11.64 5.36
C PRO A 32 -8.37 -10.23 5.39
N LYS A 33 -9.69 -10.11 5.22
CA LYS A 33 -10.37 -8.81 5.09
C LYS A 33 -10.02 -7.81 6.20
N GLN A 34 -9.87 -8.28 7.44
CA GLN A 34 -9.50 -7.42 8.57
C GLN A 34 -8.06 -6.89 8.48
N VAL A 35 -7.13 -7.69 7.96
CA VAL A 35 -5.74 -7.29 7.75
C VAL A 35 -5.67 -6.27 6.63
N LEU A 36 -6.35 -6.53 5.51
CA LEU A 36 -6.44 -5.60 4.39
C LEU A 36 -7.07 -4.26 4.81
N LEU A 37 -8.15 -4.29 5.60
CA LEU A 37 -8.80 -3.08 6.09
C LEU A 37 -7.88 -2.23 6.97
N ASP A 38 -7.04 -2.85 7.81
CA ASP A 38 -6.05 -2.13 8.63
C ASP A 38 -4.98 -1.47 7.75
N VAL A 39 -4.49 -2.18 6.73
CA VAL A 39 -3.54 -1.64 5.74
C VAL A 39 -4.16 -0.45 4.99
N VAL A 40 -5.38 -0.61 4.47
CA VAL A 40 -6.12 0.43 3.74
C VAL A 40 -6.31 1.66 4.60
N ARG A 41 -6.84 1.53 5.83
CA ARG A 41 -7.06 2.70 6.72
C ARG A 41 -5.79 3.46 7.03
N LYS A 42 -4.66 2.76 7.17
CA LYS A 42 -3.36 3.39 7.40
C LYS A 42 -2.90 4.16 6.17
N LEU A 43 -3.10 3.62 4.96
CA LEU A 43 -2.83 4.30 3.69
C LEU A 43 -3.72 5.54 3.52
N GLU A 44 -5.03 5.41 3.78
CA GLU A 44 -6.00 6.51 3.68
C GLU A 44 -5.62 7.65 4.64
N SER A 45 -5.18 7.34 5.86
CA SER A 45 -4.66 8.33 6.82
C SER A 45 -3.32 8.96 6.40
N ASN A 46 -2.56 8.29 5.54
CA ASN A 46 -1.29 8.81 5.03
C ASN A 46 -1.51 9.83 3.91
N PHE A 47 -2.36 9.48 2.94
CA PHE A 47 -2.56 10.24 1.70
C PHE A 47 -3.83 11.10 1.66
N LEU A 48 -4.71 10.97 2.67
CA LEU A 48 -6.05 11.60 2.66
C LEU A 48 -6.85 11.26 1.38
N ARG A 49 -6.76 10.00 0.95
CA ARG A 49 -7.41 9.45 -0.24
C ARG A 49 -8.10 8.15 0.12
N ASP A 50 -9.27 7.89 -0.47
CA ASP A 50 -10.00 6.64 -0.33
C ASP A 50 -9.34 5.54 -1.17
N TYR A 51 -8.96 4.44 -0.52
CA TYR A 51 -8.35 3.27 -1.17
C TYR A 51 -9.34 2.10 -1.18
N ASP A 52 -10.65 2.36 -1.34
CA ASP A 52 -11.68 1.32 -1.42
C ASP A 52 -11.78 0.69 -2.83
N GLU A 53 -12.66 -0.29 -3.01
CA GLU A 53 -12.83 -1.03 -4.27
C GLU A 53 -13.50 -0.21 -5.38
N VAL A 54 -14.10 0.94 -5.05
CA VAL A 54 -14.83 1.81 -5.97
C VAL A 54 -13.97 2.98 -6.42
N MET A 55 -13.27 3.65 -5.49
CA MET A 55 -12.42 4.81 -5.74
C MET A 55 -10.99 4.42 -6.15
N TYR A 56 -10.57 3.19 -5.85
CA TYR A 56 -9.25 2.65 -6.20
C TYR A 56 -9.38 1.20 -6.68
N ASP A 57 -10.05 1.03 -7.82
CA ASP A 57 -10.37 -0.26 -8.45
C ASP A 57 -9.17 -0.91 -9.16
N VAL A 58 -8.13 -0.13 -9.47
CA VAL A 58 -6.88 -0.61 -10.08
C VAL A 58 -5.65 0.07 -9.49
N ASP A 59 -4.58 -0.70 -9.36
CA ASP A 59 -3.27 -0.23 -8.87
C ASP A 59 -2.55 0.57 -9.96
N THR A 60 -2.46 1.89 -9.79
CA THR A 60 -1.86 2.82 -10.76
C THR A 60 -0.50 3.35 -10.31
N PHE A 61 0.35 3.71 -11.28
CA PHE A 61 1.58 4.47 -11.02
C PHE A 61 1.25 5.95 -10.99
N GLU A 62 1.65 6.62 -9.91
CA GLU A 62 1.42 8.04 -9.68
C GLU A 62 2.75 8.76 -9.39
N PRO A 63 2.94 9.99 -9.90
CA PRO A 63 4.18 10.73 -9.67
C PRO A 63 4.39 11.04 -8.18
N ILE A 64 5.58 10.75 -7.65
CA ILE A 64 5.91 10.96 -6.22
C ILE A 64 5.75 12.43 -5.81
N ASN A 65 6.04 13.36 -6.71
CA ASN A 65 5.89 14.80 -6.49
C ASN A 65 4.42 15.27 -6.39
N GLU A 66 3.46 14.44 -6.78
CA GLU A 66 2.02 14.68 -6.58
C GLU A 66 1.52 14.05 -5.27
N LEU A 67 2.22 13.03 -4.77
CA LEU A 67 1.88 12.30 -3.55
C LEU A 67 2.50 12.90 -2.28
N PHE A 68 3.72 13.44 -2.40
CA PHE A 68 4.49 13.94 -1.27
C PHE A 68 5.00 15.36 -1.53
N PHE A 69 4.67 16.26 -0.61
CA PHE A 69 5.08 17.66 -0.64
C PHE A 69 6.11 18.00 0.44
N THR A 70 6.23 17.16 1.49
CA THR A 70 7.21 17.33 2.56
C THR A 70 7.95 16.03 2.87
N SER A 71 9.19 16.14 3.36
CA SER A 71 9.97 14.98 3.84
C SER A 71 9.26 14.23 4.97
N SER A 72 8.57 14.95 5.86
CA SER A 72 7.79 14.34 6.94
C SER A 72 6.66 13.44 6.45
N GLN A 73 6.05 13.72 5.30
CA GLN A 73 5.05 12.83 4.70
C GLN A 73 5.69 11.54 4.19
N VAL A 74 6.90 11.63 3.62
CA VAL A 74 7.68 10.45 3.19
C VAL A 74 8.03 9.57 4.39
N ASP A 75 8.53 10.16 5.47
CA ASP A 75 8.84 9.42 6.71
C ASP A 75 7.60 8.73 7.30
N LYS A 76 6.47 9.45 7.32
CA LYS A 76 5.18 8.89 7.77
C LYS A 76 4.76 7.72 6.89
N PHE A 77 4.93 7.82 5.57
CA PHE A 77 4.64 6.74 4.62
C PHE A 77 5.53 5.52 4.85
N LEU A 78 6.84 5.70 4.99
CA LEU A 78 7.76 4.58 5.24
C LEU A 78 7.44 3.85 6.55
N ASN A 79 7.16 4.58 7.63
CA ASN A 79 6.70 4.01 8.89
C ASN A 79 5.37 3.25 8.74
N THR A 80 4.47 3.78 7.90
CA THR A 80 3.19 3.13 7.60
C THR A 80 3.41 1.81 6.85
N MET A 81 4.29 1.78 5.85
CA MET A 81 4.66 0.57 5.10
C MET A 81 5.25 -0.50 6.02
N GLU A 82 6.16 -0.10 6.92
CA GLU A 82 6.74 -1.02 7.89
C GLU A 82 5.66 -1.63 8.81
N GLY A 83 4.74 -0.79 9.30
CA GLY A 83 3.58 -1.23 10.09
C GLY A 83 2.67 -2.21 9.33
N CYS A 84 2.49 -2.01 8.03
CA CYS A 84 1.72 -2.93 7.16
C CYS A 84 2.46 -4.25 6.96
N CYS A 85 3.78 -4.24 6.76
CA CYS A 85 4.62 -5.43 6.69
C CYS A 85 4.48 -6.30 7.94
N TYR A 86 4.54 -5.70 9.14
CA TYR A 86 4.36 -6.46 10.38
C TYR A 86 2.97 -7.09 10.48
N ARG A 87 1.92 -6.38 10.05
CA ARG A 87 0.55 -6.88 10.12
C ARG A 87 0.30 -8.04 9.14
N LEU A 88 0.90 -8.00 7.96
CA LEU A 88 0.77 -9.03 6.92
C LEU A 88 1.61 -10.29 7.19
N ARG A 89 2.59 -10.23 8.09
CA ARG A 89 3.40 -11.38 8.52
C ARG A 89 2.76 -12.24 9.62
N GLN A 90 1.73 -11.72 10.30
CA GLN A 90 1.01 -12.41 11.39
C GLN A 90 -0.05 -13.36 10.86
#